data_AF-A0A3E4M1G2-F1
#
_entry.id   AF-A0A3E4M1G2-F1
#
_cell.length_a   1.000
_cell.length_b   1.000
_cell.length_c   1.000
_cell.angle_alpha   90.00
_cell.angle_beta   90.00
_cell.angle_gamma   90.00
#
_symmetry.space_group_name_H-M   'P 1'
#
loop_
_entity.id
_entity.type
_entity.pdbx_description
1 polymer ?
#
loop_
_entity_poly.entity_id
_entity_poly.type
_entity_poly.pdbx_seq_one_letter_code
_entity_poly.pdbx_strand_id
1 'polypeptide(L)'
;MILGLSDTEKKFKTAMDTAGADMTVVNSWLKLYVKTKKNSSGVAKRYYGVKTGLSSLLSDLKELEQQVIGYCELTGTDRKHFGELIKACKAKSGMFDDEFLISKVDTDFHTTLDSVVKQGERYLSSFDNGIILQSEIENLIHLTNEGLERKKPDLFALSYFYLGHSNKELAELNFTQKTKRVHEIYYEEFWKDILKQLEACVKQAEAINDKYEGTTDRRTARILSELKPLLVGIAKQWEPEQTAEYILRDMCRIFRD
;
A
#
# COMPACT_ATOMS: atom_id res chain seq x y z
N MET A 1 30.12 8.32 -1.00
CA MET A 1 29.21 9.31 -1.64
C MET A 1 27.96 8.57 -2.09
N ILE A 2 26.76 8.98 -1.63
CA ILE A 2 25.49 8.41 -2.10
C ILE A 2 25.09 9.26 -3.31
N LEU A 3 25.42 8.80 -4.53
CA LEU A 3 24.96 9.43 -5.76
C LEU A 3 23.44 9.20 -5.91
N GLY A 4 22.68 10.25 -6.22
CA GLY A 4 21.26 10.13 -6.61
C GLY A 4 20.19 10.54 -5.58
N LEU A 5 20.54 11.27 -4.50
CA LEU A 5 19.53 11.81 -3.59
C LEU A 5 18.65 12.88 -4.26
N SER A 6 17.34 12.83 -4.02
CA SER A 6 16.41 13.92 -4.35
C SER A 6 16.68 15.15 -3.48
N ASP A 7 16.19 16.31 -3.89
CA ASP A 7 16.40 17.54 -3.11
C ASP A 7 15.78 17.48 -1.72
N THR A 8 14.68 16.73 -1.53
CA THR A 8 14.10 16.45 -0.21
C THR A 8 15.07 15.64 0.65
N GLU A 9 15.67 14.58 0.10
CA GLU A 9 16.62 13.73 0.84
C GLU A 9 17.90 14.49 1.19
N LYS A 10 18.38 15.37 0.29
CA LYS A 10 19.52 16.26 0.59
C LYS A 10 19.18 17.23 1.71
N LYS A 11 18.02 17.89 1.66
CA LYS A 11 17.57 18.82 2.71
C LYS A 11 17.43 18.13 4.06
N PHE A 12 16.83 16.94 4.10
CA PHE A 12 16.76 16.13 5.32
C PHE A 12 18.15 15.82 5.86
N LYS A 13 19.06 15.33 5.00
CA LYS A 13 20.42 15.01 5.40
C LYS A 13 21.16 16.23 5.97
N THR A 14 21.08 17.38 5.31
CA THR A 14 21.72 18.62 5.77
C THR A 14 21.12 19.08 7.10
N ALA A 15 19.80 19.00 7.27
CA ALA A 15 19.16 19.39 8.52
C ALA A 15 19.60 18.49 9.69
N MET A 16 19.69 17.17 9.46
CA MET A 16 20.21 16.21 10.45
C MET A 16 21.67 16.49 10.82
N ASP A 17 22.54 16.75 9.85
CA ASP A 17 23.95 17.08 10.07
C ASP A 17 24.10 18.38 10.88
N THR A 18 23.33 19.41 10.51
CA THR A 18 23.31 20.72 11.18
C THR A 18 22.82 20.62 12.63
N ALA A 19 21.87 19.71 12.89
CA ALA A 19 21.37 19.41 14.23
C ALA A 19 22.29 18.49 15.05
N GLY A 20 23.43 18.05 14.49
CA GLY A 20 24.42 17.22 15.20
C GLY A 20 24.08 15.73 15.23
N ALA A 21 23.40 15.21 14.21
CA ALA A 21 23.05 13.79 14.14
C ALA A 21 24.26 12.86 13.99
N ASP A 22 24.12 11.60 14.40
CA ASP A 22 25.04 10.54 13.96
C ASP A 22 24.83 10.27 12.47
N MET A 23 25.74 10.81 11.65
CA MET A 23 25.68 10.66 10.21
C MET A 23 25.90 9.23 9.72
N THR A 24 26.42 8.31 10.55
CA THR A 24 26.51 6.88 10.22
C THR A 24 25.11 6.27 10.17
N VAL A 25 24.29 6.55 11.18
CA VAL A 25 22.88 6.11 11.26
C VAL A 25 22.07 6.75 10.12
N VAL A 26 22.17 8.08 9.95
CA VAL A 26 21.42 8.82 8.92
C VAL A 26 21.79 8.37 7.51
N ASN A 27 23.08 8.19 7.20
CA ASN A 27 23.48 7.75 5.86
C ASN A 27 23.07 6.30 5.58
N SER A 28 23.10 5.41 6.59
CA SER A 28 22.68 4.02 6.43
C SER A 28 21.17 3.93 6.20
N TRP A 29 20.40 4.67 7.00
CA TRP A 29 18.95 4.78 6.83
C TRP A 29 18.57 5.38 5.47
N LEU A 30 19.22 6.47 5.05
CA LEU A 30 18.93 7.12 3.75
C LEU A 30 19.16 6.17 2.57
N LYS A 31 20.19 5.32 2.61
CA LYS A 31 20.41 4.29 1.57
C LYS A 31 19.25 3.31 1.50
N LEU A 32 18.78 2.86 2.67
CA LEU A 32 17.67 1.93 2.79
C LEU A 32 16.36 2.58 2.33
N TYR A 33 16.09 3.81 2.78
CA TYR A 33 14.95 4.63 2.37
C TYR A 33 14.87 4.77 0.85
N VAL A 34 15.97 5.14 0.19
CA VAL A 34 15.99 5.30 -1.28
C VAL A 34 15.71 3.98 -1.99
N LYS A 35 16.25 2.87 -1.48
CA LYS A 35 15.98 1.52 -2.03
C LYS A 35 14.51 1.13 -1.85
N THR A 36 13.95 1.34 -0.67
CA THR A 36 12.53 1.08 -0.36
C THR A 36 11.60 1.92 -1.22
N LYS A 37 11.87 3.23 -1.33
CA LYS A 37 11.10 4.17 -2.14
C LYS A 37 11.10 3.81 -3.63
N LYS A 38 12.22 3.30 -4.16
CA LYS A 38 12.27 2.81 -5.54
C LYS A 38 11.38 1.58 -5.73
N ASN A 39 11.43 0.64 -4.78
CA ASN A 39 10.61 -0.59 -4.80
C ASN A 39 9.12 -0.29 -4.65
N SER A 40 8.77 0.78 -3.92
CA SER A 40 7.38 1.04 -3.53
C SER A 40 6.44 1.36 -4.67
N SER A 41 6.94 1.98 -5.74
CA SER A 41 6.17 2.20 -6.96
C SER A 41 5.62 0.89 -7.54
N GLY A 42 6.44 -0.17 -7.57
CA GLY A 42 6.07 -1.49 -8.08
C GLY A 42 5.10 -2.23 -7.15
N VAL A 43 5.33 -2.16 -5.84
CA VAL A 43 4.46 -2.76 -4.83
C VAL A 43 3.07 -2.11 -4.85
N ALA A 44 3.01 -0.78 -4.87
CA ALA A 44 1.76 -0.06 -4.94
C ALA A 44 1.03 -0.31 -6.28
N LYS A 45 1.75 -0.31 -7.41
CA LYS A 45 1.16 -0.61 -8.72
C LYS A 45 0.51 -2.00 -8.75
N ARG A 46 1.16 -3.01 -8.16
CA ARG A 46 0.57 -4.36 -8.03
C ARG A 46 -0.67 -4.36 -7.16
N TYR A 47 -0.57 -3.84 -5.94
CA TYR A 47 -1.67 -3.80 -4.98
C TYR A 47 -2.91 -3.10 -5.57
N TYR A 48 -2.73 -1.89 -6.12
CA TYR A 48 -3.83 -1.14 -6.71
C TYR A 48 -4.33 -1.77 -8.01
N GLY A 49 -3.46 -2.38 -8.82
CA GLY A 49 -3.87 -3.11 -10.01
C GLY A 49 -4.81 -4.27 -9.69
N VAL A 50 -4.46 -5.08 -8.67
CA VAL A 50 -5.31 -6.17 -8.19
C VAL A 50 -6.60 -5.63 -7.56
N LYS A 51 -6.52 -4.57 -6.75
CA LYS A 51 -7.70 -3.95 -6.14
C LYS A 51 -8.70 -3.42 -7.18
N THR A 52 -8.21 -2.70 -8.19
CA THR A 52 -9.04 -2.24 -9.31
C THR A 52 -9.63 -3.41 -10.11
N GLY A 53 -8.84 -4.47 -10.33
CA GLY A 53 -9.32 -5.71 -10.93
C GLY A 53 -10.47 -6.33 -10.14
N LEU A 54 -10.36 -6.39 -8.81
CA LEU A 54 -11.39 -6.96 -7.93
C LEU A 54 -12.66 -6.10 -7.93
N SER A 55 -12.52 -4.78 -7.90
CA SER A 55 -13.68 -3.87 -7.99
C SER A 55 -14.40 -3.99 -9.33
N SER A 56 -13.66 -4.14 -10.44
CA SER A 56 -14.25 -4.39 -11.76
C SER A 56 -14.93 -5.76 -11.81
N LEU A 57 -14.30 -6.81 -11.27
CA LEU A 57 -14.91 -8.14 -11.19
C LEU A 57 -16.20 -8.11 -10.37
N LEU A 58 -16.21 -7.42 -9.22
CA LEU A 58 -17.41 -7.30 -8.38
C LEU A 58 -18.58 -6.64 -9.14
N SER A 59 -18.28 -5.62 -9.96
CA SER A 59 -19.29 -4.97 -10.81
C SER A 59 -19.87 -5.97 -11.81
N ASP A 60 -19.00 -6.69 -12.53
CA ASP A 60 -19.42 -7.70 -13.51
C ASP A 60 -20.26 -8.80 -12.85
N LEU A 61 -19.87 -9.26 -11.66
CA LEU A 61 -20.57 -10.30 -10.92
C LEU A 61 -21.95 -9.87 -10.44
N LYS A 62 -22.10 -8.63 -9.97
CA LYS A 62 -23.42 -8.09 -9.60
C LYS A 62 -24.34 -8.00 -10.80
N GLU A 63 -23.81 -7.63 -11.98
CA GLU A 63 -24.60 -7.64 -13.21
C GLU A 63 -24.97 -9.07 -13.66
N LEU A 64 -24.06 -10.03 -13.52
CA LEU A 64 -24.33 -11.44 -13.78
C LEU A 64 -25.41 -11.99 -12.84
N GLU A 65 -25.31 -11.69 -11.54
CA GLU A 65 -26.30 -12.09 -10.53
C GLU A 65 -27.71 -11.66 -10.95
N GLN A 66 -27.90 -10.39 -11.32
CA GLN A 66 -29.20 -9.87 -11.75
C GLN A 66 -29.76 -10.58 -12.99
N GLN A 67 -28.90 -11.01 -13.91
CA GLN A 67 -29.32 -11.68 -15.14
C GLN A 67 -29.67 -13.16 -14.96
N VAL A 68 -29.18 -13.80 -13.89
CA VAL A 68 -29.49 -15.21 -13.58
C VAL A 68 -30.72 -15.34 -12.66
N ILE A 69 -31.16 -14.25 -12.01
CA ILE A 69 -32.36 -14.24 -11.18
C ILE A 69 -33.57 -14.77 -11.95
N GLY A 70 -34.27 -15.73 -11.35
CA GLY A 70 -35.50 -16.31 -11.89
C GLY A 70 -35.26 -17.36 -12.98
N TYR A 71 -34.00 -17.62 -13.36
CA TYR A 71 -33.64 -18.65 -14.33
C TYR A 71 -34.45 -18.54 -15.61
N CYS A 72 -34.43 -17.36 -16.24
CA CYS A 72 -35.10 -17.08 -17.51
C CYS A 72 -34.16 -17.19 -18.71
N GLU A 73 -34.63 -17.76 -19.82
CA GLU A 73 -33.82 -17.91 -21.04
C GLU A 73 -33.34 -16.55 -21.54
N LEU A 74 -32.01 -16.40 -21.66
CA LEU A 74 -31.40 -15.19 -22.14
C LEU A 74 -31.63 -15.08 -23.65
N THR A 75 -32.23 -13.97 -24.09
CA THR A 75 -32.51 -13.73 -25.52
C THR A 75 -31.91 -12.41 -25.99
N GLY A 76 -31.71 -12.28 -27.30
CA GLY A 76 -31.31 -11.02 -27.95
C GLY A 76 -30.10 -10.33 -27.31
N THR A 77 -30.33 -9.11 -26.83
CA THR A 77 -29.31 -8.25 -26.21
C THR A 77 -28.79 -8.79 -24.88
N ASP A 78 -29.65 -9.40 -24.07
CA ASP A 78 -29.31 -9.87 -22.73
C ASP A 78 -28.35 -11.06 -22.82
N ARG A 79 -28.61 -11.98 -23.76
CA ARG A 79 -27.69 -13.09 -24.05
C ARG A 79 -26.31 -12.60 -24.50
N LYS A 80 -26.26 -11.53 -25.29
CA LYS A 80 -25.00 -10.95 -25.76
C LYS A 80 -24.24 -10.31 -24.60
N HIS A 81 -24.91 -9.48 -23.80
CA HIS A 81 -24.32 -8.81 -22.63
C HIS A 81 -23.80 -9.81 -21.60
N PHE A 82 -24.60 -10.83 -21.27
CA PHE A 82 -24.19 -11.93 -20.40
C PHE A 82 -22.90 -12.60 -20.91
N GLY A 83 -22.82 -12.89 -22.21
CA GLY A 83 -21.63 -13.46 -22.83
C GLY A 83 -20.40 -12.56 -22.77
N GLU A 84 -20.58 -11.24 -22.81
CA GLU A 84 -19.49 -10.27 -22.64
C GLU A 84 -18.99 -10.25 -21.19
N LEU A 85 -19.90 -10.31 -20.20
CA LEU A 85 -19.55 -10.39 -18.78
C LEU A 85 -18.79 -11.68 -18.42
N ILE A 86 -19.20 -12.84 -18.95
CA ILE A 86 -18.48 -14.10 -18.74
C ILE A 86 -17.07 -14.04 -19.35
N LYS A 87 -16.93 -13.48 -20.55
CA LYS A 87 -15.61 -13.26 -21.17
C LYS A 87 -14.75 -12.30 -20.34
N ALA A 88 -15.35 -11.25 -19.77
CA ALA A 88 -14.66 -10.31 -18.90
C ALA A 88 -14.17 -10.97 -17.61
N CYS A 89 -14.96 -11.87 -17.00
CA CYS A 89 -14.54 -12.67 -15.84
C CYS A 89 -13.39 -13.62 -16.21
N LYS A 90 -13.51 -14.32 -17.34
CA LYS A 90 -12.46 -15.22 -17.85
C LYS A 90 -11.14 -14.50 -18.12
N ALA A 91 -11.18 -13.30 -18.69
CA ALA A 91 -10.00 -12.49 -18.94
C ALA A 91 -9.28 -12.04 -17.65
N LYS A 92 -10.02 -11.94 -16.54
CA LYS A 92 -9.47 -11.62 -15.22
C LYS A 92 -8.91 -12.84 -14.48
N SER A 93 -9.17 -14.06 -14.97
CA SER A 93 -8.62 -15.29 -14.41
C SER A 93 -7.09 -15.25 -14.48
N GLY A 94 -6.44 -15.42 -13.33
CA GLY A 94 -4.97 -15.33 -13.20
C GLY A 94 -4.40 -13.93 -13.01
N MET A 95 -5.22 -12.87 -12.99
CA MET A 95 -4.77 -11.51 -12.65
C MET A 95 -4.64 -11.25 -11.14
N PHE A 96 -5.31 -12.08 -10.33
CA PHE A 96 -5.38 -11.91 -8.88
C PHE A 96 -4.26 -12.67 -8.18
N ASP A 97 -3.22 -11.93 -7.79
CA ASP A 97 -2.10 -12.46 -7.00
C ASP A 97 -1.51 -11.33 -6.13
N ASP A 98 -2.14 -11.09 -5.00
CA ASP A 98 -1.64 -10.20 -3.96
C ASP A 98 -1.92 -10.78 -2.56
N GLU A 99 -0.87 -10.93 -1.77
CA GLU A 99 -0.87 -11.54 -0.44
C GLU A 99 -1.82 -10.85 0.56
N PHE A 100 -2.20 -9.60 0.32
CA PHE A 100 -3.04 -8.79 1.19
C PHE A 100 -4.44 -8.52 0.60
N LEU A 101 -4.73 -9.04 -0.60
CA LEU A 101 -6.05 -8.95 -1.23
C LEU A 101 -6.59 -10.34 -1.59
N ILE A 102 -6.04 -11.01 -2.61
CA ILE A 102 -6.38 -12.38 -3.01
C ILE A 102 -5.07 -13.02 -3.47
N SER A 103 -4.60 -14.02 -2.72
CA SER A 103 -3.31 -14.66 -3.00
C SER A 103 -3.45 -15.70 -4.13
N LYS A 104 -2.34 -16.05 -4.78
CA LYS A 104 -2.33 -17.16 -5.75
C LYS A 104 -2.73 -18.52 -5.17
N VAL A 105 -2.57 -18.71 -3.85
CA VAL A 105 -2.90 -19.97 -3.17
C VAL A 105 -4.32 -19.98 -2.59
N ASP A 106 -5.08 -18.90 -2.79
CA ASP A 106 -6.49 -18.79 -2.39
C ASP A 106 -7.35 -19.65 -3.32
N THR A 107 -7.30 -20.97 -3.11
CA THR A 107 -7.94 -21.94 -4.00
C THR A 107 -9.42 -21.68 -4.11
N ASP A 108 -10.08 -21.34 -3.01
CA ASP A 108 -11.52 -21.13 -2.96
C ASP A 108 -11.94 -20.01 -3.90
N PHE A 109 -11.25 -18.86 -3.88
CA PHE A 109 -11.52 -17.78 -4.83
C PHE A 109 -11.28 -18.21 -6.28
N HIS A 110 -10.11 -18.79 -6.58
CA HIS A 110 -9.74 -19.11 -7.97
C HIS A 110 -10.61 -20.23 -8.56
N THR A 111 -10.98 -21.24 -7.78
CA THR A 111 -11.88 -22.32 -8.24
C THR A 111 -13.30 -21.83 -8.40
N THR A 112 -13.78 -20.93 -7.53
CA THR A 112 -15.12 -20.34 -7.67
C THR A 112 -15.19 -19.47 -8.92
N LEU A 113 -14.16 -18.67 -9.22
CA LEU A 113 -14.06 -17.90 -10.47
C LEU A 113 -14.08 -18.79 -11.71
N ASP A 114 -13.32 -19.89 -11.72
CA ASP A 114 -13.35 -20.85 -12.82
C ASP A 114 -14.74 -21.51 -12.97
N SER A 115 -15.37 -21.86 -11.84
CA SER A 115 -16.73 -22.41 -11.82
C SER A 115 -17.75 -21.45 -12.42
N VAL A 116 -17.76 -20.17 -12.01
CA VAL A 116 -18.64 -19.13 -12.57
C VAL A 116 -18.47 -19.03 -14.08
N VAL A 117 -17.24 -18.99 -14.59
CA VAL A 117 -16.98 -18.91 -16.03
C VAL A 117 -17.53 -20.15 -16.75
N LYS A 118 -17.24 -21.34 -16.24
CA LYS A 118 -17.66 -22.61 -16.84
C LYS A 118 -19.17 -22.80 -16.82
N GLN A 119 -19.83 -22.50 -15.70
CA GLN A 119 -21.29 -22.60 -15.60
C GLN A 119 -21.97 -21.51 -16.44
N GLY A 120 -21.40 -20.30 -16.51
CA GLY A 120 -21.91 -19.23 -17.37
C GLY A 120 -21.86 -19.59 -18.86
N GLU A 121 -20.77 -20.20 -19.33
CA GLU A 121 -20.67 -20.71 -20.71
C GLU A 121 -21.72 -21.80 -21.02
N ARG A 122 -22.02 -22.67 -20.04
CA ARG A 122 -23.07 -23.69 -20.16
C ARG A 122 -24.47 -23.08 -20.18
N TYR A 123 -24.74 -22.14 -19.28
CA TYR A 123 -26.02 -21.44 -19.20
C TYR A 123 -26.33 -20.70 -20.51
N LEU A 124 -25.32 -20.08 -21.12
CA LEU A 124 -25.44 -19.46 -22.45
C LEU A 124 -25.74 -20.45 -23.59
N SER A 125 -25.34 -21.71 -23.45
CA SER A 125 -25.38 -22.69 -24.55
C SER A 125 -26.62 -23.58 -24.49
N SER A 126 -26.95 -24.10 -23.32
CA SER A 126 -28.04 -25.06 -23.12
C SER A 126 -29.06 -24.63 -22.07
N PHE A 127 -28.88 -23.46 -21.47
CA PHE A 127 -29.76 -22.97 -20.41
C PHE A 127 -29.79 -23.84 -19.13
N ASP A 128 -28.81 -24.73 -18.98
CA ASP A 128 -28.69 -25.60 -17.83
C ASP A 128 -27.95 -24.93 -16.66
N ASN A 129 -28.08 -25.50 -15.46
CA ASN A 129 -27.30 -25.16 -14.27
C ASN A 129 -27.50 -23.74 -13.72
N GLY A 130 -28.61 -23.05 -14.05
CA GLY A 130 -28.90 -21.70 -13.54
C GLY A 130 -28.80 -21.58 -12.01
N ILE A 131 -29.31 -22.58 -11.26
CA ILE A 131 -29.22 -22.62 -9.79
C ILE A 131 -27.76 -22.69 -9.31
N ILE A 132 -26.95 -23.56 -9.94
CA ILE A 132 -25.55 -23.74 -9.58
C ILE A 132 -24.78 -22.46 -9.90
N LEU A 133 -25.00 -21.90 -11.09
CA LEU A 133 -24.39 -20.65 -11.54
C LEU A 133 -24.70 -19.49 -10.58
N GLN A 134 -25.97 -19.33 -10.18
CA GLN A 134 -26.35 -18.29 -9.22
C GLN A 134 -25.60 -18.46 -7.89
N SER A 135 -25.57 -19.67 -7.34
CA SER A 135 -24.85 -19.94 -6.08
C SER A 135 -23.34 -19.64 -6.19
N GLU A 136 -22.72 -19.98 -7.33
CA GLU A 136 -21.29 -19.70 -7.56
C GLU A 136 -21.02 -18.20 -7.71
N ILE A 137 -21.93 -17.44 -8.35
CA ILE A 137 -21.85 -15.99 -8.44
C ILE A 137 -21.95 -15.35 -7.05
N GLU A 138 -22.94 -15.75 -6.24
CA GLU A 138 -23.13 -15.25 -4.88
C GLU A 138 -21.89 -15.53 -3.99
N ASN A 139 -21.35 -16.76 -4.07
CA ASN A 139 -20.12 -17.13 -3.38
C ASN A 139 -18.93 -16.27 -3.82
N LEU A 140 -18.76 -16.05 -5.12
CA LEU A 140 -17.65 -15.25 -5.63
C LEU A 140 -17.80 -13.77 -5.28
N ILE A 141 -19.03 -13.23 -5.27
CA ILE A 141 -19.31 -11.88 -4.76
C ILE A 141 -18.87 -11.78 -3.30
N HIS A 142 -19.18 -12.77 -2.46
CA HIS A 142 -18.78 -12.79 -1.06
C HIS A 142 -17.25 -12.79 -0.92
N LEU A 143 -16.54 -13.69 -1.60
CA LEU A 143 -15.06 -13.77 -1.56
C LEU A 143 -14.40 -12.50 -2.11
N THR A 144 -14.97 -11.90 -3.17
CA THR A 144 -14.47 -10.65 -3.75
C THR A 144 -14.64 -9.48 -2.78
N ASN A 145 -15.78 -9.38 -2.09
CA ASN A 145 -16.01 -8.37 -1.06
C ASN A 145 -15.05 -8.55 0.12
N GLU A 146 -14.87 -9.79 0.61
CA GLU A 146 -13.90 -10.07 1.68
C GLU A 146 -12.50 -9.58 1.29
N GLY A 147 -12.06 -9.86 0.07
CA GLY A 147 -10.80 -9.38 -0.48
C GLY A 147 -10.68 -7.85 -0.52
N LEU A 148 -11.76 -7.15 -0.89
CA LEU A 148 -11.79 -5.68 -0.98
C LEU A 148 -11.90 -4.97 0.38
N GLU A 149 -12.53 -5.61 1.36
CA GLU A 149 -12.71 -5.12 2.73
C GLU A 149 -11.47 -5.34 3.61
N ARG A 150 -10.54 -6.21 3.19
CA ARG A 150 -9.25 -6.40 3.86
C ARG A 150 -8.54 -5.05 4.04
N LYS A 151 -8.06 -4.82 5.27
CA LYS A 151 -7.36 -3.59 5.64
C LYS A 151 -6.13 -3.42 4.74
N LYS A 152 -6.05 -2.27 4.07
CA LYS A 152 -4.88 -1.89 3.26
C LYS A 152 -3.61 -1.95 4.13
N PRO A 153 -2.57 -2.71 3.73
CA PRO A 153 -1.29 -2.67 4.42
C PRO A 153 -0.60 -1.33 4.20
N ASP A 154 0.29 -0.95 5.11
CA ASP A 154 1.22 0.14 4.83
C ASP A 154 2.13 -0.29 3.68
N LEU A 155 1.93 0.33 2.52
CA LEU A 155 2.63 -0.05 1.30
C LEU A 155 4.13 0.24 1.39
N PHE A 156 4.57 1.17 2.23
CA PHE A 156 5.99 1.50 2.37
C PHE A 156 6.67 0.49 3.27
N ALA A 157 6.02 0.13 4.38
CA ALA A 157 6.43 -0.99 5.22
C ALA A 157 6.48 -2.30 4.41
N LEU A 158 5.48 -2.56 3.58
CA LEU A 158 5.45 -3.73 2.70
C LEU A 158 6.58 -3.69 1.65
N SER A 159 6.88 -2.51 1.12
CA SER A 159 7.98 -2.33 0.18
C SER A 159 9.34 -2.58 0.81
N TYR A 160 9.49 -2.22 2.08
CA TYR A 160 10.67 -2.51 2.87
C TYR A 160 10.80 -4.00 3.13
N PHE A 161 9.71 -4.64 3.58
CA PHE A 161 9.63 -6.08 3.82
C PHE A 161 10.13 -6.87 2.59
N TYR A 162 9.66 -6.55 1.39
CA TYR A 162 10.09 -7.23 0.17
C TYR A 162 11.55 -6.98 -0.28
N LEU A 163 12.33 -6.16 0.43
CA LEU A 163 13.77 -6.03 0.16
C LEU A 163 14.59 -7.17 0.75
N GLY A 164 14.09 -7.83 1.79
CA GLY A 164 14.81 -8.86 2.55
C GLY A 164 13.97 -10.07 2.95
N HIS A 165 12.64 -9.98 2.85
CA HIS A 165 11.69 -11.00 3.28
C HIS A 165 10.81 -11.47 2.12
N SER A 166 10.08 -12.56 2.35
CA SER A 166 9.18 -13.16 1.35
C SER A 166 7.85 -13.59 1.94
N ASN A 167 6.84 -13.81 1.07
CA ASN A 167 5.53 -14.32 1.50
C ASN A 167 5.59 -15.69 2.20
N LYS A 168 6.69 -16.44 2.06
CA LYS A 168 6.87 -17.69 2.81
C LYS A 168 6.85 -17.48 4.32
N GLU A 169 7.33 -16.33 4.80
CA GLU A 169 7.30 -15.94 6.22
C GLU A 169 5.90 -15.54 6.70
N LEU A 170 4.98 -15.32 5.76
CA LEU A 170 3.61 -14.88 6.00
C LEU A 170 2.59 -16.02 5.83
N ALA A 171 2.99 -17.17 5.29
CA ALA A 171 2.08 -18.21 4.81
C ALA A 171 1.11 -18.72 5.89
N GLU A 172 1.59 -18.92 7.12
CA GLU A 172 0.81 -19.44 8.25
C GLU A 172 0.01 -18.37 9.01
N LEU A 173 0.10 -17.10 8.60
CA LEU A 173 -0.55 -15.98 9.27
C LEU A 173 -1.88 -15.64 8.61
N ASN A 174 -2.87 -15.24 9.41
CA ASN A 174 -4.06 -14.59 8.86
C ASN A 174 -3.77 -13.16 8.39
N PHE A 175 -4.66 -12.54 7.61
CA PHE A 175 -4.43 -11.21 7.02
C PHE A 175 -4.07 -10.10 8.03
N THR A 176 -4.72 -10.11 9.19
CA THR A 176 -4.45 -9.15 10.26
C THR A 176 -3.04 -9.36 10.83
N GLN A 177 -2.66 -10.62 11.07
CA GLN A 177 -1.32 -10.99 11.52
C GLN A 177 -0.25 -10.68 10.47
N LYS A 178 -0.51 -10.92 9.18
CA LYS A 178 0.40 -10.55 8.06
C LYS A 178 0.70 -9.06 8.08
N THR A 179 -0.36 -8.24 8.15
CA THR A 179 -0.22 -6.77 8.18
C THR A 179 0.57 -6.32 9.40
N LYS A 180 0.30 -6.91 10.57
CA LYS A 180 1.02 -6.63 11.81
C LYS A 180 2.49 -7.02 11.70
N ARG A 181 2.79 -8.21 11.20
CA ARG A 181 4.16 -8.73 11.06
C ARG A 181 5.01 -7.86 10.14
N VAL A 182 4.46 -7.44 9.00
CA VAL A 182 5.13 -6.50 8.07
C VAL A 182 5.44 -5.17 8.76
N HIS A 183 4.47 -4.63 9.51
CA HIS A 183 4.67 -3.37 10.23
C HIS A 183 5.68 -3.53 11.39
N GLU A 184 5.67 -4.63 12.13
CA GLU A 184 6.62 -4.89 13.21
C GLU A 184 8.07 -4.92 12.71
N ILE A 185 8.34 -5.67 11.63
CA ILE A 185 9.66 -5.71 10.98
C ILE A 185 10.08 -4.31 10.53
N TYR A 186 9.19 -3.60 9.84
CA TYR A 186 9.45 -2.23 9.40
C TYR A 186 9.75 -1.29 10.56
N TYR A 187 8.98 -1.37 11.65
CA TYR A 187 9.19 -0.48 12.79
C TYR A 187 10.54 -0.74 13.47
N GLU A 188 10.84 -2.01 13.79
CA GLU A 188 12.07 -2.37 14.51
C GLU A 188 13.33 -2.16 13.68
N GLU A 189 13.32 -2.50 12.40
CA GLU A 189 14.54 -2.50 11.58
C GLU A 189 14.74 -1.21 10.76
N PHE A 190 13.67 -0.48 10.45
CA PHE A 190 13.74 0.72 9.61
C PHE A 190 13.39 2.01 10.36
N TRP A 191 12.43 1.99 11.29
CA TRP A 191 11.85 3.22 11.85
C TRP A 191 12.47 3.66 13.17
N LYS A 192 12.65 2.72 14.11
CA LYS A 192 12.94 2.99 15.52
C LYS A 192 14.21 3.82 15.75
N ASP A 193 15.33 3.39 15.17
CA ASP A 193 16.62 4.04 15.38
C ASP A 193 16.67 5.44 14.75
N ILE A 194 16.10 5.60 13.55
CA ILE A 194 16.06 6.92 12.91
C ILE A 194 15.09 7.86 13.62
N LEU A 195 13.98 7.37 14.16
CA LEU A 195 13.02 8.17 14.92
C LEU A 195 13.69 8.75 16.16
N LYS A 196 14.41 7.92 16.92
CA LYS A 196 15.17 8.37 18.09
C LYS A 196 16.21 9.42 17.72
N GLN A 197 16.93 9.21 16.62
CA GLN A 197 17.92 10.17 16.13
C GLN A 197 17.26 11.49 15.73
N LEU A 198 16.12 11.43 15.04
CA LEU A 198 15.39 12.59 14.57
C LEU A 198 14.76 13.39 15.71
N GLU A 199 14.18 12.74 16.71
CA GLU A 199 13.64 13.39 17.90
C GLU A 199 14.71 14.22 18.62
N ALA A 200 15.91 13.67 18.79
CA ALA A 200 17.03 14.40 19.37
C ALA A 200 17.44 15.61 18.49
N CYS A 201 17.42 15.46 17.17
CA CYS A 201 17.71 16.53 16.23
C CYS A 201 16.65 17.63 16.25
N VAL A 202 15.37 17.29 16.40
CA VAL A 202 14.28 18.26 16.54
C VAL A 202 14.48 19.07 17.82
N LYS A 203 14.71 18.42 18.97
CA LYS A 203 15.01 19.12 20.24
C LYS A 203 16.18 20.09 20.11
N GLN A 204 17.25 19.65 19.45
CA GLN A 204 18.42 20.49 19.22
C GLN A 204 18.12 21.64 18.26
N ALA A 205 17.33 21.40 17.21
CA ALA A 205 16.95 22.42 16.25
C ALA A 205 16.08 23.50 16.91
N GLU A 206 15.12 23.12 17.75
CA GLU A 206 14.27 24.03 18.53
C GLU A 206 15.11 24.89 19.49
N ALA A 207 16.03 24.28 20.24
CA ALA A 207 16.93 25.01 21.12
C ALA A 207 17.84 26.02 20.38
N ILE A 208 18.29 25.66 19.17
CA ILE A 208 19.04 26.57 18.30
C ILE A 208 18.13 27.70 17.80
N ASN A 209 16.90 27.38 17.40
CA ASN A 209 15.92 28.36 16.95
C ASN A 209 15.65 29.41 18.03
N ASP A 210 15.34 28.98 19.25
CA ASP A 210 15.01 29.88 20.37
C ASP A 210 16.20 30.78 20.76
N LYS A 211 17.43 30.24 20.68
CA LYS A 211 18.65 31.00 21.01
C LYS A 211 18.96 32.11 20.02
N TYR A 212 18.57 31.93 18.76
CA TYR A 212 19.00 32.79 17.66
C TYR A 212 17.85 33.51 16.95
N GLU A 213 16.62 33.34 17.43
CA GLU A 213 15.45 34.05 16.93
C GLU A 213 15.68 35.57 17.00
N GLY A 214 15.42 36.27 15.89
CA GLY A 214 15.61 37.73 15.79
C GLY A 214 17.04 38.21 15.53
N THR A 215 18.03 37.31 15.43
CA THR A 215 19.39 37.70 15.05
C THR A 215 19.52 37.97 13.54
N THR A 216 20.29 39.00 13.17
CA THR A 216 20.48 39.43 11.76
C THR A 216 21.78 38.92 11.13
N ASP A 217 22.52 38.06 11.83
CA ASP A 217 23.78 37.50 11.34
C ASP A 217 23.56 36.51 10.18
N ARG A 218 24.35 36.67 9.11
CA ARG A 218 24.23 35.87 7.87
C ARG A 218 24.52 34.39 8.09
N ARG A 219 25.44 34.04 9.00
CA ARG A 219 25.78 32.64 9.32
C ARG A 219 24.64 32.01 10.10
N THR A 220 24.06 32.73 11.05
CA THR A 220 22.90 32.26 11.82
C THR A 220 21.66 32.07 10.96
N ALA A 221 21.37 33.03 10.07
CA ALA A 221 20.26 32.90 9.12
C ALA A 221 20.40 31.66 8.22
N ARG A 222 21.63 31.31 7.84
CA ARG A 222 21.90 30.08 7.08
C ARG A 222 21.62 28.82 7.89
N ILE A 223 22.08 28.74 9.14
CA ILE A 223 21.84 27.58 10.02
C ILE A 223 20.34 27.37 10.24
N LEU A 224 19.59 28.44 10.54
CA LEU A 224 18.14 28.35 10.72
C LEU A 224 17.43 27.90 9.43
N SER A 225 17.90 28.34 8.26
CA SER A 225 17.38 27.86 6.99
C SER A 225 17.66 26.38 6.75
N GLU A 226 18.81 25.87 7.17
CA GLU A 226 19.19 24.45 7.06
C GLU A 226 18.37 23.58 8.02
N LEU A 227 18.02 24.09 9.21
CA LEU A 227 17.21 23.41 10.23
C LEU A 227 15.69 23.46 9.97
N LYS A 228 15.22 24.33 9.07
CA LYS A 228 13.80 24.51 8.76
C LYS A 228 13.00 23.19 8.57
N PRO A 229 13.53 22.13 7.93
CA PRO A 229 12.82 20.85 7.82
C PRO A 229 12.48 20.19 9.16
N LEU A 230 13.25 20.46 10.22
CA LEU A 230 13.05 19.91 11.57
C LEU A 230 12.12 20.76 12.44
N LEU A 231 11.87 22.01 12.05
CA LEU A 231 11.10 23.00 12.83
C LEU A 231 9.62 23.08 12.43
N VAL A 232 9.14 22.11 11.64
CA VAL A 232 7.76 22.11 11.11
C VAL A 232 6.69 22.00 12.20
N GLY A 233 7.06 21.48 13.38
CA GLY A 233 6.18 21.34 14.55
C GLY A 233 5.95 22.61 15.36
N ILE A 234 6.87 23.58 15.29
CA ILE A 234 6.79 24.81 16.11
C ILE A 234 5.47 25.55 15.89
N ALA A 235 5.08 25.75 14.63
CA ALA A 235 3.85 26.45 14.28
C ALA A 235 2.58 25.75 14.78
N LYS A 236 2.68 24.46 15.11
CA LYS A 236 1.58 23.63 15.60
C LYS A 236 1.72 23.26 17.07
N GLN A 237 2.75 23.77 17.77
CA GLN A 237 3.07 23.45 19.16
C GLN A 237 3.17 21.93 19.39
N TRP A 238 3.79 21.22 18.45
CA TRP A 238 4.01 19.79 18.55
C TRP A 238 5.21 19.49 19.44
N GLU A 239 5.09 18.42 20.22
CA GLU A 239 6.22 17.86 20.93
C GLU A 239 7.28 17.33 19.93
N PRO A 240 8.57 17.30 20.31
CA PRO A 240 9.63 16.85 19.41
C PRO A 240 9.41 15.46 18.81
N GLU A 241 8.82 14.54 19.59
CA GLU A 241 8.44 13.20 19.13
C GLU A 241 7.38 13.25 18.03
N GLN A 242 6.34 14.07 18.21
CA GLN A 242 5.27 14.24 17.23
C GLN A 242 5.81 14.85 15.92
N THR A 243 6.72 15.81 16.03
CA THR A 243 7.40 16.42 14.89
C THR A 243 8.27 15.40 14.15
N ALA A 244 9.05 14.59 14.88
CA ALA A 244 9.88 13.55 14.30
C ALA A 244 9.05 12.48 13.59
N GLU A 245 7.98 12.00 14.23
CA GLU A 245 7.04 11.06 13.60
C GLU A 245 6.43 11.65 12.33
N TYR A 246 5.99 12.91 12.37
CA TYR A 246 5.40 13.58 11.21
C TYR A 246 6.37 13.64 10.04
N ILE A 247 7.62 14.04 10.27
CA ILE A 247 8.65 14.13 9.24
C ILE A 247 8.91 12.77 8.61
N LEU A 248 9.10 11.71 9.42
CA LEU A 248 9.33 10.37 8.88
C LEU A 248 8.11 9.83 8.12
N ARG A 249 6.89 10.09 8.61
CA ARG A 249 5.65 9.68 7.93
C ARG A 249 5.52 10.39 6.59
N ASP A 250 5.80 11.69 6.53
CA ASP A 250 5.77 12.46 5.28
C ASP A 250 6.81 11.94 4.28
N MET A 251 8.02 11.63 4.75
CA MET A 251 9.07 11.06 3.90
C MET A 251 8.70 9.69 3.35
N CYS A 252 8.05 8.84 4.14
CA CYS A 252 7.71 7.46 3.78
C CYS A 252 6.33 7.32 3.12
N ARG A 253 5.58 8.40 2.94
CA ARG A 253 4.25 8.36 2.32
C ARG A 253 4.35 7.97 0.84
N ILE A 254 3.63 6.93 0.45
CA ILE A 254 3.50 6.50 -0.96
C ILE A 254 2.21 7.09 -1.51
N PHE A 255 2.36 7.98 -2.50
CA PHE A 255 1.30 8.80 -3.09
C PHE A 255 0.67 9.78 -2.08
N ARG A 256 0.54 11.05 -2.48
CA ARG A 256 -0.35 11.98 -1.79
C ARG A 256 -1.77 11.60 -2.21
N ASP A 257 -2.42 10.76 -1.42
CA ASP A 257 -3.88 10.73 -1.40
C ASP A 257 -4.41 12.15 -1.20
#